data_AF-A0A962B0Q0-F1
#
_entry.id   AF-A0A962B0Q0-F1
#
_cell.length_a   1.000
_cell.length_b   1.000
_cell.length_c   1.000
_cell.angle_alpha   90.00
_cell.angle_beta   90.00
_cell.angle_gamma   90.00
#
_symmetry.space_group_name_H-M   'P 1'
#
loop_
_entity.id
_entity.type
_entity.pdbx_description
1 polymer ?
#
loop_
_entity_poly.entity_id
_entity_poly.type
_entity_poly.pdbx_seq_one_letter_code
_entity_poly.pdbx_strand_id
1 'polypeptide(L)'
;MCASRRSLLIGASAALAVDRLAAVFVSSALAQSSRLPSYHTPRLDAAVDRFKSEFGSHTQYFRYGQFYLTNHERDQILSYIDGLIRSDPLIAALGRSGLGAFVTAAMNDFRDLFFNGVSRVDVAAAVRLAERVARSMSDGARLRAVFAPRRDERAWARTSFEVVWGNPVIAPGPPLLGGPPSLRRARAAFEYEKDKCFRCATAMASKLAARRGMKRLPPSLAIPRSIVANAQVRASGRGVQSISYSSPATLRLTVERMKAALRAGAFVLCGVLSGLAQDMSTFPNPEHFLLVFDHDTIGGRDAFVFWDADAVRSNILDSRGGGGWGHGFGCLIHADGHLSTAFSTADLAAVDLSSRDTNGDHLILPRRHRYQVYQMRTLPQ
;
A
#
# COMPACT_ATOMS: atom_id res chain seq x y z
N MET A 1 -28.91 -10.50 58.78
CA MET A 1 -27.84 -10.27 57.78
C MET A 1 -27.69 -11.52 56.90
N CYS A 2 -28.35 -11.58 55.75
CA CYS A 2 -28.07 -12.60 54.72
C CYS A 2 -28.67 -12.18 53.36
N ALA A 3 -28.08 -11.18 52.71
CA ALA A 3 -28.43 -10.79 51.35
C ALA A 3 -27.24 -10.09 50.68
N SER A 4 -26.23 -10.84 50.24
CA SER A 4 -25.17 -10.30 49.36
C SER A 4 -24.33 -11.36 48.62
N ARG A 5 -24.95 -12.45 48.13
CA ARG A 5 -24.22 -13.44 47.31
C ARG A 5 -24.90 -13.88 46.01
N ARG A 6 -26.18 -13.53 45.78
CA ARG A 6 -26.87 -13.90 44.52
C ARG A 6 -26.67 -12.92 43.36
N SER A 7 -26.41 -11.64 43.60
CA SER A 7 -26.23 -10.65 42.52
C SER A 7 -24.85 -10.70 41.84
N LEU A 8 -23.83 -11.25 42.51
CA LEU A 8 -22.47 -11.39 41.95
C LEU A 8 -22.33 -12.59 40.99
N LEU A 9 -23.18 -13.62 41.12
CA LEU A 9 -23.15 -14.80 40.27
C LEU A 9 -23.85 -14.60 38.91
N ILE A 10 -24.80 -13.67 38.82
CA ILE A 10 -25.50 -13.37 37.56
C ILE A 10 -24.62 -12.47 36.66
N GLY A 11 -23.87 -11.54 37.24
CA GLY A 11 -22.93 -10.67 36.49
C GLY A 11 -21.73 -11.41 35.90
N ALA A 12 -21.18 -12.38 36.63
CA ALA A 12 -20.04 -13.18 36.15
C ALA A 12 -20.44 -14.13 35.00
N SER A 13 -21.63 -14.75 35.05
CA SER A 13 -22.14 -15.59 33.96
C SER A 13 -22.49 -14.80 32.69
N ALA A 14 -22.97 -13.56 32.83
CA ALA A 14 -23.23 -12.69 31.67
C ALA A 14 -21.94 -12.23 30.99
N ALA A 15 -20.91 -11.86 31.77
CA ALA A 15 -19.59 -11.49 31.22
C ALA A 15 -18.90 -12.67 30.51
N LEU A 16 -18.93 -13.87 31.11
CA LEU A 16 -18.40 -15.09 30.49
C LEU A 16 -19.18 -15.52 29.24
N ALA A 17 -20.50 -15.26 29.18
CA ALA A 17 -21.31 -15.52 28.00
C ALA A 17 -21.01 -14.52 26.86
N VAL A 18 -20.77 -13.25 27.18
CA VAL A 18 -20.37 -12.22 26.20
C VAL A 18 -18.96 -12.50 25.65
N ASP A 19 -18.02 -12.92 26.49
CA ASP A 19 -16.67 -13.29 26.06
C ASP A 19 -16.65 -14.58 25.22
N ARG A 20 -17.51 -15.56 25.55
CA ARG A 20 -17.67 -16.76 24.70
C ARG A 20 -18.38 -16.45 23.38
N LEU A 21 -19.35 -15.53 23.35
CA LEU A 21 -19.96 -15.06 22.11
C LEU A 21 -18.95 -14.30 21.24
N ALA A 22 -18.16 -13.40 21.82
CA ALA A 22 -17.09 -12.70 21.11
C ALA A 22 -16.03 -13.67 20.56
N ALA A 23 -15.63 -14.68 21.32
CA ALA A 23 -14.70 -15.72 20.87
C ALA A 23 -15.29 -16.60 19.74
N VAL A 24 -16.60 -16.89 19.78
CA VAL A 24 -17.30 -17.62 18.70
C VAL A 24 -17.44 -16.76 17.44
N PHE A 25 -17.65 -15.44 17.56
CA PHE A 25 -17.66 -14.51 16.43
C PHE A 25 -16.27 -14.32 15.80
N VAL A 26 -15.21 -14.22 16.61
CA VAL A 26 -13.83 -14.14 16.12
C VAL A 26 -13.39 -15.47 15.47
N SER A 27 -13.74 -16.60 16.07
CA SER A 27 -13.43 -17.93 15.52
C SER A 27 -14.21 -18.22 14.23
N SER A 28 -15.47 -17.77 14.12
CA SER A 28 -16.24 -17.92 12.88
C SER A 28 -15.80 -16.96 11.76
N ALA A 29 -15.34 -15.74 12.07
CA ALA A 29 -14.73 -14.84 11.10
C ALA A 29 -13.38 -15.38 10.58
N LEU A 30 -12.55 -15.94 11.46
CA LEU A 30 -11.31 -16.62 11.08
C LEU A 30 -11.58 -17.90 10.27
N ALA A 31 -12.61 -18.68 10.63
CA ALA A 31 -13.06 -19.85 9.88
C ALA A 31 -13.78 -19.51 8.56
N GLN A 32 -14.29 -18.28 8.38
CA GLN A 32 -14.77 -17.80 7.08
C GLN A 32 -13.62 -17.34 6.18
N SER A 33 -12.54 -16.79 6.74
CA SER A 33 -11.33 -16.44 5.97
C SER A 33 -10.68 -17.66 5.30
N SER A 34 -10.83 -18.86 5.90
CA SER A 34 -10.35 -20.12 5.34
C SER A 34 -11.17 -20.64 4.15
N ARG A 35 -12.27 -19.97 3.75
CA ARG A 35 -13.12 -20.32 2.59
C ARG A 35 -13.13 -19.29 1.46
N LEU A 36 -12.33 -18.23 1.54
CA LEU A 36 -12.26 -17.27 0.44
C LEU A 36 -11.61 -17.92 -0.80
N PRO A 37 -12.20 -17.75 -2.00
CA PRO A 37 -11.60 -18.23 -3.25
C PRO A 37 -10.20 -17.66 -3.44
N SER A 38 -9.36 -18.38 -4.18
CA SER A 38 -8.08 -17.84 -4.63
C SER A 38 -8.32 -16.64 -5.56
N TYR A 39 -7.60 -15.53 -5.38
CA TYR A 39 -7.57 -14.44 -6.36
C TYR A 39 -6.81 -14.81 -7.65
N HIS A 40 -6.05 -15.91 -7.63
CA HIS A 40 -5.25 -16.35 -8.76
C HIS A 40 -6.11 -17.05 -9.80
N THR A 41 -6.05 -16.53 -11.02
CA THR A 41 -6.44 -17.22 -12.24
C THR A 41 -5.28 -17.09 -13.23
N PRO A 42 -5.12 -18.03 -14.18
CA PRO A 42 -4.06 -17.92 -15.19
C PRO A 42 -4.06 -16.58 -15.94
N ARG A 43 -5.24 -15.99 -16.15
CA ARG A 43 -5.39 -14.70 -16.81
C ARG A 43 -4.91 -13.55 -15.93
N LEU A 44 -5.33 -13.50 -14.67
CA LEU A 44 -4.94 -12.42 -13.76
C LEU A 44 -3.44 -12.49 -13.43
N ASP A 45 -2.89 -13.70 -13.24
CA ASP A 45 -1.46 -13.91 -13.04
C ASP A 45 -0.64 -13.39 -14.24
N ALA A 46 -1.04 -13.78 -15.46
CA ALA A 46 -0.40 -13.29 -16.68
C ALA A 46 -0.55 -11.77 -16.87
N ALA A 47 -1.65 -11.17 -16.40
CA ALA A 47 -1.85 -9.73 -16.44
C ALA A 47 -0.88 -9.00 -15.51
N VAL A 48 -0.67 -9.50 -14.28
CA VAL A 48 0.30 -8.94 -13.33
C VAL A 48 1.72 -9.09 -13.86
N ASP A 49 2.08 -10.25 -14.39
CA ASP A 49 3.41 -10.47 -14.96
C ASP A 49 3.67 -9.56 -16.15
N ARG A 50 2.69 -9.40 -17.03
CA ARG A 50 2.75 -8.44 -18.14
C ARG A 50 2.95 -7.02 -17.62
N PHE A 51 2.15 -6.59 -16.66
CA PHE A 51 2.27 -5.27 -16.03
C PHE A 51 3.70 -5.03 -15.52
N LYS A 52 4.26 -5.97 -14.74
CA LYS A 52 5.62 -5.86 -14.20
C LYS A 52 6.68 -5.85 -15.30
N SER A 53 6.51 -6.67 -16.35
CA SER A 53 7.45 -6.77 -17.46
C SER A 53 7.59 -5.46 -18.26
N GLU A 54 6.57 -4.61 -18.26
CA GLU A 54 6.60 -3.31 -18.96
C GLU A 54 7.66 -2.35 -18.39
N PHE A 55 8.14 -2.59 -17.16
CA PHE A 55 9.16 -1.77 -16.49
C PHE A 55 10.60 -2.26 -16.67
N GLY A 56 10.81 -3.44 -17.28
CA GLY A 56 12.15 -4.01 -17.43
C GLY A 56 12.92 -4.07 -16.11
N SER A 57 14.12 -3.48 -16.06
CA SER A 57 14.95 -3.38 -14.86
C SER A 57 14.44 -2.37 -13.82
N HIS A 58 13.54 -1.45 -14.20
CA HIS A 58 13.09 -0.36 -13.32
C HIS A 58 11.92 -0.79 -12.42
N THR A 59 12.13 -1.84 -11.64
CA THR A 59 11.07 -2.45 -10.81
C THR A 59 10.58 -1.55 -9.67
N GLN A 60 11.34 -0.51 -9.31
CA GLN A 60 11.01 0.42 -8.23
C GLN A 60 9.70 1.18 -8.46
N TYR A 61 9.31 1.43 -9.72
CA TYR A 61 8.04 2.12 -10.03
C TYR A 61 6.83 1.45 -9.37
N PHE A 62 6.67 0.14 -9.58
CA PHE A 62 5.53 -0.60 -9.05
C PHE A 62 5.76 -1.10 -7.62
N ARG A 63 7.02 -1.31 -7.22
CA ARG A 63 7.35 -1.77 -5.86
C ARG A 63 7.20 -0.69 -4.81
N TYR A 64 7.58 0.55 -5.12
CA TYR A 64 7.53 1.65 -4.16
C TYR A 64 6.30 2.55 -4.34
N GLY A 65 5.75 2.61 -5.55
CA GLY A 65 4.59 3.43 -5.87
C GLY A 65 4.73 4.87 -5.43
N GLN A 66 3.73 5.43 -4.75
CA GLN A 66 3.71 6.82 -4.32
C GLN A 66 4.91 7.19 -3.45
N PHE A 67 5.46 6.25 -2.68
CA PHE A 67 6.63 6.45 -1.83
C PHE A 67 7.94 6.10 -2.55
N TYR A 68 8.03 6.37 -3.86
CA TYR A 68 9.18 6.04 -4.68
C TYR A 68 10.47 6.62 -4.11
N LEU A 69 10.53 7.95 -3.93
CA LEU A 69 11.72 8.64 -3.46
C LEU A 69 12.03 8.28 -2.02
N THR A 70 11.00 8.17 -1.17
CA THR A 70 11.17 7.79 0.24
C THR A 70 11.88 6.44 0.38
N ASN A 71 11.41 5.43 -0.36
CA ASN A 71 11.98 4.08 -0.29
C ASN A 71 13.28 3.96 -1.07
N HIS A 72 13.41 4.65 -2.20
CA HIS A 72 14.67 4.73 -2.93
C HIS A 72 15.78 5.33 -2.05
N GLU A 73 15.50 6.44 -1.38
CA GLU A 73 16.44 7.10 -0.47
C GLU A 73 16.76 6.21 0.74
N ARG A 74 15.77 5.52 1.32
CA ARG A 74 16.00 4.53 2.38
C ARG A 74 16.98 3.44 1.92
N ASP A 75 16.77 2.88 0.74
CA ASP A 75 17.61 1.81 0.21
C ASP A 75 19.02 2.35 -0.12
N GLN A 76 19.14 3.59 -0.60
CA GLN A 76 20.43 4.27 -0.78
C GLN A 76 21.15 4.53 0.56
N ILE A 77 20.44 4.93 1.62
CA ILE A 77 21.01 5.08 2.97
C ILE A 77 21.60 3.75 3.42
N LEU A 78 20.83 2.66 3.34
CA LEU A 78 21.27 1.34 3.77
C LEU A 78 22.46 0.84 2.95
N SER A 79 22.43 1.02 1.63
CA SER A 79 23.55 0.67 0.76
C SER A 79 24.80 1.49 1.05
N TYR A 80 24.65 2.79 1.34
CA TYR A 80 25.76 3.66 1.66
C TYR A 80 26.40 3.28 3.01
N ILE A 81 25.59 2.99 4.03
CA ILE A 81 26.08 2.52 5.33
C ILE A 81 26.81 1.18 5.21
N ASP A 82 26.23 0.19 4.53
CA ASP A 82 26.88 -1.11 4.31
C ASP A 82 28.24 -0.93 3.60
N GLY A 83 28.28 -0.10 2.56
CA GLY A 83 29.51 0.25 1.85
C GLY A 83 30.55 0.92 2.74
N LEU A 84 30.15 1.88 3.57
CA LEU A 84 31.04 2.55 4.53
C LEU A 84 31.64 1.56 5.53
N ILE A 85 30.82 0.66 6.10
CA ILE A 85 31.30 -0.30 7.11
C ILE A 85 32.25 -1.31 6.46
N ARG A 86 31.89 -1.86 5.29
CA ARG A 86 32.72 -2.88 4.60
C ARG A 86 34.04 -2.35 4.08
N SER A 87 34.09 -1.08 3.70
CA SER A 87 35.31 -0.45 3.17
C SER A 87 36.20 0.16 4.26
N ASP A 88 35.74 0.20 5.51
CA ASP A 88 36.53 0.77 6.60
C ASP A 88 37.72 -0.14 6.96
N PRO A 89 38.97 0.39 6.97
CA PRO A 89 40.16 -0.40 7.25
C PRO A 89 40.19 -1.10 8.61
N LEU A 90 39.62 -0.49 9.67
CA LEU A 90 39.60 -1.10 11.01
C LEU A 90 38.65 -2.28 11.07
N ILE A 91 37.52 -2.16 10.38
CA ILE A 91 36.52 -3.22 10.29
C ILE A 91 37.00 -4.35 9.37
N ALA A 92 37.67 -4.01 8.27
CA ALA A 92 38.28 -5.01 7.37
C ALA A 92 39.38 -5.84 8.06
N ALA A 93 40.06 -5.27 9.06
CA ALA A 93 41.10 -5.95 9.84
C ALA A 93 40.57 -7.05 10.79
N LEU A 94 39.26 -7.14 11.03
CA LEU A 94 38.63 -8.17 11.88
C LEU A 94 38.68 -9.60 11.28
N GLY A 95 39.23 -9.77 10.08
CA GLY A 95 39.19 -11.02 9.33
C GLY A 95 37.80 -11.35 8.79
N ARG A 96 37.70 -12.34 7.87
CA ARG A 96 36.45 -12.61 7.13
C ARG A 96 35.24 -12.91 8.03
N SER A 97 35.43 -13.73 9.07
CA SER A 97 34.35 -14.12 9.99
C SER A 97 33.93 -12.98 10.94
N GLY A 98 34.90 -12.21 11.46
CA GLY A 98 34.63 -11.07 12.33
C GLY A 98 33.95 -9.91 11.59
N LEU A 99 34.40 -9.63 10.36
CA LEU A 99 33.79 -8.66 9.46
C LEU A 99 32.33 -9.03 9.15
N GLY A 100 32.08 -10.29 8.77
CA GLY A 100 30.74 -10.76 8.42
C GLY A 100 29.73 -10.61 9.58
N ALA A 101 30.13 -10.99 10.79
CA ALA A 101 29.27 -10.88 11.98
C ALA A 101 28.97 -9.42 12.35
N PHE A 102 30.00 -8.56 12.36
CA PHE A 102 29.83 -7.14 12.68
C PHE A 102 28.90 -6.44 11.68
N VAL A 103 29.17 -6.61 10.38
CA VAL A 103 28.37 -5.99 9.32
C VAL A 103 26.92 -6.46 9.39
N THR A 104 26.69 -7.77 9.61
CA THR A 104 25.34 -8.32 9.71
C THR A 104 24.57 -7.72 10.89
N ALA A 105 25.18 -7.69 12.08
CA ALA A 105 24.56 -7.12 13.27
C ALA A 105 24.25 -5.63 13.09
N ALA A 106 25.22 -4.83 12.63
CA ALA A 106 25.04 -3.40 12.40
C ALA A 106 23.94 -3.13 11.35
N MET A 107 23.93 -3.88 10.25
CA MET A 107 22.93 -3.70 9.20
C MET A 107 21.54 -4.15 9.63
N ASN A 108 21.41 -5.12 10.54
CA ASN A 108 20.11 -5.46 11.12
C ASN A 108 19.59 -4.33 12.00
N ASP A 109 20.43 -3.78 12.89
CA ASP A 109 20.07 -2.61 13.70
C ASP A 109 19.60 -1.43 12.84
N PHE A 110 20.29 -1.14 11.71
CA PHE A 110 19.87 -0.06 10.81
C PHE A 110 18.58 -0.38 10.05
N ARG A 111 18.35 -1.63 9.64
CA ARG A 111 17.08 -2.02 9.01
C ARG A 111 15.91 -1.88 10.00
N ASP A 112 16.13 -2.26 11.25
CA ASP A 112 15.12 -2.20 12.32
C ASP A 112 14.70 -0.76 12.62
N LEU A 113 15.61 0.22 12.51
CA LEU A 113 15.24 1.64 12.60
C LEU A 113 14.13 2.03 11.61
N PHE A 114 14.16 1.47 10.40
CA PHE A 114 13.22 1.78 9.33
C PHE A 114 12.02 0.82 9.27
N PHE A 115 11.94 -0.16 10.17
CA PHE A 115 10.87 -1.18 10.16
C PHE A 115 9.47 -0.54 10.18
N ASN A 116 9.29 0.49 11.01
CA ASN A 116 8.03 1.23 11.13
C ASN A 116 7.88 2.37 10.09
N GLY A 117 8.76 2.41 9.08
CA GLY A 117 8.81 3.45 8.05
C GLY A 117 9.57 4.70 8.45
N VAL A 118 10.02 5.45 7.44
CA VAL A 118 10.90 6.64 7.58
C VAL A 118 10.32 7.73 8.48
N SER A 119 9.00 7.92 8.45
CA SER A 119 8.30 8.94 9.26
C SER A 119 8.30 8.65 10.76
N ARG A 120 8.47 7.38 11.16
CA ARG A 120 8.45 6.93 12.56
C ARG A 120 9.85 6.70 13.15
N VAL A 121 10.92 6.91 12.37
CA VAL A 121 12.30 6.78 12.86
C VAL A 121 12.53 7.76 14.02
N ASP A 122 12.93 7.29 15.19
CA ASP A 122 13.44 8.18 16.26
C ASP A 122 14.83 8.69 15.86
N VAL A 123 14.96 9.99 15.62
CA VAL A 123 16.23 10.62 15.22
C VAL A 123 17.29 10.43 16.30
N ALA A 124 16.92 10.56 17.57
CA ALA A 124 17.87 10.42 18.67
C ALA A 124 18.36 8.97 18.78
N ALA A 125 17.48 7.98 18.60
CA ALA A 125 17.87 6.58 18.52
C ALA A 125 18.77 6.30 17.30
N ALA A 126 18.45 6.87 16.13
CA ALA A 126 19.23 6.71 14.92
C ALA A 126 20.64 7.30 15.06
N VAL A 127 20.76 8.50 15.66
CA VAL A 127 22.05 9.13 15.97
C VAL A 127 22.85 8.29 16.95
N ARG A 128 22.23 7.81 18.04
CA ARG A 128 22.90 6.92 19.01
C ARG A 128 23.41 5.64 18.35
N LEU A 129 22.62 5.00 17.48
CA LEU A 129 23.06 3.82 16.73
C LEU A 129 24.24 4.15 15.81
N ALA A 130 24.14 5.23 15.04
CA ALA A 130 25.21 5.68 14.16
C ALA A 130 26.51 5.95 14.94
N GLU A 131 26.42 6.57 16.11
CA GLU A 131 27.56 6.79 17.00
C GLU A 131 28.16 5.48 17.53
N ARG A 132 27.34 4.50 17.91
CA ARG A 132 27.85 3.19 18.35
C ARG A 132 28.69 2.52 17.28
N VAL A 133 28.19 2.47 16.05
CA VAL A 133 28.89 1.84 14.91
C VAL A 133 30.12 2.67 14.51
N ALA A 134 29.98 4.00 14.46
CA ALA A 134 31.06 4.91 14.07
C ALA A 134 32.28 4.87 15.00
N ARG A 135 32.14 4.44 16.26
CA ARG A 135 33.29 4.27 17.18
C ARG A 135 34.21 3.12 16.79
N SER A 136 33.72 2.16 16.02
CA SER A 136 34.50 1.02 15.52
C SER A 136 35.11 1.30 14.14
N MET A 137 34.92 2.50 13.60
CA MET A 137 35.36 2.89 12.25
C MET A 137 36.45 3.96 12.30
N SER A 138 37.35 3.93 11.32
CA SER A 138 38.35 4.97 11.10
C SER A 138 37.73 6.30 10.64
N ASP A 139 36.71 6.24 9.77
CA ASP A 139 35.95 7.41 9.29
C ASP A 139 34.47 7.34 9.69
N GLY A 140 34.23 7.39 11.00
CA GLY A 140 32.89 7.46 11.56
C GLY A 140 32.13 8.76 11.20
N ALA A 141 32.80 9.79 10.68
CA ALA A 141 32.16 11.08 10.37
C ALA A 141 31.19 10.96 9.20
N ARG A 142 31.53 10.17 8.18
CA ARG A 142 30.65 9.91 7.03
C ARG A 142 29.37 9.17 7.43
N LEU A 143 29.43 8.25 8.39
CA LEU A 143 28.25 7.58 8.93
C LEU A 143 27.37 8.56 9.71
N ARG A 144 27.97 9.38 10.59
CA ARG A 144 27.23 10.43 11.33
C ARG A 144 26.53 11.41 10.40
N ALA A 145 27.14 11.77 9.28
CA ALA A 145 26.57 12.72 8.31
C ALA A 145 25.24 12.27 7.67
N VAL A 146 24.94 10.96 7.66
CA VAL A 146 23.67 10.41 7.15
C VAL A 146 22.48 10.84 8.02
N PHE A 147 22.71 10.99 9.33
CA PHE A 147 21.70 11.31 10.34
C PHE A 147 21.84 12.74 10.90
N ALA A 148 22.87 13.47 10.48
CA ALA A 148 23.11 14.83 10.92
C ALA A 148 21.98 15.79 10.49
N PRO A 149 21.71 16.85 11.27
CA PRO A 149 20.85 17.94 10.82
C PRO A 149 21.41 18.57 9.54
N ARG A 150 20.57 18.76 8.52
CA ARG A 150 20.89 19.45 7.25
C ARG A 150 19.88 20.57 6.95
N ARG A 151 20.07 21.33 5.86
CA ARG A 151 19.08 22.33 5.37
C ARG A 151 17.77 21.66 4.93
N ASP A 152 16.72 22.44 4.71
CA ASP A 152 15.44 21.95 4.19
C ASP A 152 15.61 21.28 2.80
N GLU A 153 15.09 20.06 2.66
CA GLU A 153 15.21 19.21 1.45
C GLU A 153 13.90 19.18 0.63
N ARG A 154 12.91 20.01 0.96
CA ARG A 154 11.62 20.06 0.23
C ARG A 154 11.78 20.33 -1.27
N ALA A 155 12.67 21.25 -1.64
CA ALA A 155 12.91 21.58 -3.05
C ALA A 155 13.51 20.39 -3.83
N TRP A 156 14.40 19.63 -3.18
CA TRP A 156 14.96 18.40 -3.73
C TRP A 156 13.87 17.34 -3.92
N ALA A 157 13.00 17.13 -2.92
CA ALA A 157 11.92 16.15 -2.98
C ALA A 157 10.96 16.46 -4.14
N ARG A 158 10.52 17.71 -4.27
CA ARG A 158 9.66 18.15 -5.38
C ARG A 158 10.31 17.91 -6.74
N THR A 159 11.55 18.37 -6.92
CA THR A 159 12.26 18.25 -8.22
C THR A 159 12.49 16.79 -8.60
N SER A 160 12.90 15.96 -7.64
CA SER A 160 13.14 14.54 -7.86
C SER A 160 11.83 13.79 -8.17
N PHE A 161 10.71 14.22 -7.59
CA PHE A 161 9.41 13.60 -7.85
C PHE A 161 8.99 13.83 -9.31
N GLU A 162 9.18 15.04 -9.83
CA GLU A 162 8.90 15.36 -11.23
C GLU A 162 9.76 14.54 -12.21
N VAL A 163 11.02 14.25 -11.85
CA VAL A 163 11.88 13.39 -12.67
C VAL A 163 11.31 11.97 -12.80
N VAL A 164 10.76 11.44 -11.69
CA VAL A 164 10.21 10.07 -11.67
C VAL A 164 8.83 10.01 -12.33
N TRP A 165 7.93 10.91 -11.94
CA TRP A 165 6.49 10.84 -12.25
C TRP A 165 5.99 11.84 -13.29
N GLY A 166 6.78 12.87 -13.64
CA GLY A 166 6.37 13.92 -14.56
C GLY A 166 6.45 13.54 -16.04
N ASN A 167 7.23 12.51 -16.39
CA ASN A 167 7.40 12.06 -17.77
C ASN A 167 6.55 10.79 -18.05
N PRO A 168 5.77 10.72 -19.15
CA PRO A 168 5.05 9.51 -19.53
C PRO A 168 5.94 8.36 -20.04
N VAL A 169 7.26 8.53 -20.12
CA VAL A 169 8.18 7.45 -20.48
C VAL A 169 8.65 6.70 -19.23
N ILE A 170 8.70 5.37 -19.32
CA ILE A 170 9.35 4.53 -18.32
C ILE A 170 10.86 4.65 -18.52
N ALA A 171 11.56 5.25 -17.56
CA ALA A 171 13.01 5.34 -17.58
C ALA A 171 13.65 3.93 -17.46
N PRO A 172 14.82 3.69 -18.07
CA PRO A 172 15.47 2.36 -18.09
C PRO A 172 15.89 1.87 -16.68
N GLY A 173 16.05 2.79 -15.73
CA GLY A 173 16.37 2.47 -14.35
C GLY A 173 16.12 3.63 -13.41
N PRO A 174 16.30 3.40 -12.10
CA PRO A 174 16.14 4.44 -11.09
C PRO A 174 17.02 5.66 -11.38
N PRO A 175 16.53 6.90 -11.19
CA PRO A 175 17.32 8.09 -11.43
C PRO A 175 18.48 8.18 -10.43
N LEU A 176 19.61 8.72 -10.88
CA LEU A 176 20.68 9.13 -9.98
C LEU A 176 20.27 10.43 -9.29
N LEU A 177 19.78 10.31 -8.06
CA LEU A 177 19.43 11.46 -7.22
C LEU A 177 20.73 12.02 -6.63
N GLY A 178 21.20 13.17 -7.13
CA GLY A 178 22.51 13.73 -6.79
C GLY A 178 22.70 14.01 -5.29
N GLY A 179 23.96 13.96 -4.83
CA GLY A 179 24.36 14.19 -3.44
C GLY A 179 24.24 12.96 -2.53
N PRO A 180 24.84 12.99 -1.32
CA PRO A 180 24.88 11.84 -0.43
C PRO A 180 23.53 11.57 0.24
N PRO A 181 23.14 10.29 0.41
CA PRO A 181 21.86 9.93 0.98
C PRO A 181 21.74 10.34 2.45
N SER A 182 20.53 10.66 2.91
CA SER A 182 20.31 11.09 4.29
C SER A 182 18.89 10.85 4.79
N LEU A 183 18.74 10.65 6.10
CA LEU A 183 17.42 10.51 6.75
C LEU A 183 16.52 11.72 6.47
N ARG A 184 17.10 12.92 6.37
CA ARG A 184 16.34 14.16 6.12
C ARG A 184 15.74 14.20 4.71
N ARG A 185 16.47 13.74 3.69
CA ARG A 185 15.93 13.58 2.34
C ARG A 185 14.80 12.57 2.32
N ALA A 186 14.97 11.42 2.97
CA ALA A 186 13.93 10.39 3.03
C ALA A 186 12.65 10.93 3.69
N ARG A 187 12.78 11.74 4.76
CA ARG A 187 11.65 12.41 5.41
C ARG A 187 11.00 13.49 4.55
N ALA A 188 11.80 14.31 3.86
CA ALA A 188 11.28 15.34 2.96
C ALA A 188 10.54 14.72 1.77
N ALA A 189 11.05 13.61 1.22
CA ALA A 189 10.34 12.78 0.25
C ALA A 189 9.01 12.28 0.82
N PHE A 190 9.02 11.67 2.01
CA PHE A 190 7.80 11.15 2.63
C PHE A 190 6.72 12.23 2.79
N GLU A 191 7.09 13.39 3.33
CA GLU A 191 6.16 14.50 3.52
C GLU A 191 5.60 15.03 2.20
N TYR A 192 6.38 14.97 1.12
CA TYR A 192 5.96 15.40 -0.21
C TYR A 192 5.10 14.34 -0.94
N GLU A 193 5.35 13.05 -0.68
CA GLU A 193 4.75 11.91 -1.38
C GLU A 193 3.44 11.40 -0.77
N LYS A 194 3.22 11.61 0.55
CA LYS A 194 2.15 10.97 1.33
C LYS A 194 0.70 11.23 0.85
N ASP A 195 0.47 12.22 0.00
CA ASP A 195 -0.83 12.60 -0.54
C ASP A 195 -0.90 12.48 -2.08
N LYS A 196 0.05 11.77 -2.70
CA LYS A 196 0.22 11.72 -4.17
C LYS A 196 -0.34 10.47 -4.85
N CYS A 197 -1.13 9.64 -4.16
CA CYS A 197 -1.72 8.42 -4.73
C CYS A 197 -2.40 8.64 -6.10
N PHE A 198 -3.27 9.66 -6.20
CA PHE A 198 -3.94 10.03 -7.46
C PHE A 198 -2.95 10.34 -8.58
N ARG A 199 -1.94 11.14 -8.26
CA ARG A 199 -0.94 11.61 -9.21
C ARG A 199 -0.08 10.46 -9.70
N CYS A 200 0.38 9.60 -8.79
CA CYS A 200 1.19 8.42 -9.10
C CYS A 200 0.41 7.38 -9.91
N ALA A 201 -0.85 7.10 -9.55
CA ALA A 201 -1.71 6.20 -10.30
C ALA A 201 -2.01 6.72 -11.72
N THR A 202 -2.25 8.02 -11.87
CA THR A 202 -2.43 8.64 -13.20
C THR A 202 -1.14 8.59 -14.02
N ALA A 203 0.00 8.93 -13.43
CA ALA A 203 1.30 8.89 -14.11
C ALA A 203 1.69 7.46 -14.49
N MET A 204 1.39 6.47 -13.64
CA MET A 204 1.57 5.05 -13.93
C MET A 204 0.75 4.63 -15.17
N ALA A 205 -0.53 4.98 -15.22
CA ALA A 205 -1.38 4.70 -16.38
C ALA A 205 -0.83 5.34 -17.66
N SER A 206 -0.38 6.60 -17.59
CA SER A 206 0.24 7.30 -18.72
C SER A 206 1.52 6.62 -19.20
N LYS A 207 2.34 6.11 -18.26
CA LYS A 207 3.57 5.37 -18.57
C LYS A 207 3.31 4.06 -19.30
N LEU A 208 2.37 3.27 -18.79
CA LEU A 208 1.97 2.01 -19.42
C LEU A 208 1.29 2.25 -20.77
N ALA A 209 0.42 3.25 -20.86
CA ALA A 209 -0.23 3.64 -22.12
C ALA A 209 0.80 4.04 -23.19
N ALA A 210 1.77 4.89 -22.84
CA ALA A 210 2.85 5.27 -23.73
C ALA A 210 3.70 4.06 -24.15
N ARG A 211 4.01 3.16 -23.20
CA ARG A 211 4.75 1.91 -23.48
C ARG A 211 4.00 1.00 -24.46
N ARG A 212 2.67 0.99 -24.41
CA ARG A 212 1.77 0.25 -25.32
C ARG A 212 1.43 1.00 -26.62
N GLY A 213 1.95 2.20 -26.82
CA GLY A 213 1.63 3.03 -27.99
C GLY A 213 0.20 3.60 -27.99
N MET A 214 -0.50 3.56 -26.86
CA MET A 214 -1.86 4.08 -26.72
C MET A 214 -1.85 5.58 -26.49
N LYS A 215 -2.39 6.34 -27.45
CA LYS A 215 -2.47 7.81 -27.37
C LYS A 215 -3.81 8.30 -26.81
N ARG A 216 -4.92 7.68 -27.21
CA ARG A 216 -6.29 8.06 -26.81
C ARG A 216 -7.21 6.85 -26.81
N LEU A 217 -8.24 6.89 -25.98
CA LEU A 217 -9.35 5.93 -26.01
C LEU A 217 -10.47 6.43 -26.94
N PRO A 218 -11.16 5.53 -27.67
CA PRO A 218 -12.40 5.89 -28.35
C PRO A 218 -13.39 6.52 -27.37
N PRO A 219 -14.11 7.61 -27.73
CA PRO A 219 -15.05 8.28 -26.83
C PRO A 219 -16.14 7.35 -26.27
N SER A 220 -16.54 6.33 -27.05
CA SER A 220 -17.52 5.31 -26.64
C SER A 220 -17.03 4.43 -25.48
N LEU A 221 -15.71 4.30 -25.31
CA LEU A 221 -15.07 3.54 -24.24
C LEU A 221 -14.61 4.43 -23.09
N ALA A 222 -14.70 5.75 -23.24
CA ALA A 222 -14.28 6.69 -22.21
C ALA A 222 -15.28 6.69 -21.04
N ILE A 223 -14.76 6.56 -19.82
CA ILE A 223 -15.48 6.82 -18.58
C ILE A 223 -14.94 8.14 -18.02
N PRO A 224 -15.72 9.24 -18.04
CA PRO A 224 -15.29 10.50 -17.45
C PRO A 224 -15.08 10.33 -15.94
N ARG A 225 -14.29 11.22 -15.34
CA ARG A 225 -14.12 11.20 -13.88
C ARG A 225 -15.45 11.57 -13.21
N SER A 226 -16.19 10.56 -12.74
CA SER A 226 -17.52 10.77 -12.16
C SER A 226 -17.81 9.80 -11.02
N ILE A 227 -18.80 10.15 -10.21
CA ILE A 227 -19.38 9.25 -9.22
C ILE A 227 -19.98 8.05 -9.96
N VAL A 228 -19.64 6.84 -9.52
CA VAL A 228 -20.10 5.59 -10.13
C VAL A 228 -21.51 5.30 -9.66
N ALA A 229 -22.44 5.06 -10.60
CA ALA A 229 -23.80 4.57 -10.32
C ALA A 229 -24.49 5.30 -9.14
N ASN A 230 -24.34 6.63 -9.10
CA ASN A 230 -24.83 7.51 -8.04
C ASN A 230 -24.47 7.03 -6.62
N ALA A 231 -23.24 6.54 -6.45
CA ALA A 231 -22.69 6.10 -5.19
C ALA A 231 -22.84 7.19 -4.11
N GLN A 232 -23.25 6.77 -2.93
CA GLN A 232 -23.40 7.60 -1.73
C GLN A 232 -22.62 6.96 -0.59
N VAL A 233 -21.98 7.80 0.22
CA VAL A 233 -21.37 7.36 1.48
C VAL A 233 -22.45 7.20 2.53
N ARG A 234 -22.51 6.02 3.14
CA ARG A 234 -23.33 5.71 4.30
C ARG A 234 -22.42 5.61 5.51
N ALA A 235 -22.60 6.50 6.47
CA ALA A 235 -21.95 6.38 7.76
C ALA A 235 -22.77 5.45 8.65
N SER A 236 -22.14 4.45 9.24
CA SER A 236 -22.65 3.76 10.41
C SER A 236 -21.91 4.28 11.65
N GLY A 237 -22.56 4.20 12.82
CA GLY A 237 -21.95 4.63 14.08
C GLY A 237 -20.56 4.02 14.30
N ARG A 238 -19.74 4.67 15.15
CA ARG A 238 -18.33 4.31 15.43
C ARG A 238 -17.32 4.56 14.30
N GLY A 239 -17.63 5.46 13.37
CA GLY A 239 -16.67 5.90 12.34
C GLY A 239 -16.45 4.87 11.23
N VAL A 240 -17.46 4.06 10.92
CA VAL A 240 -17.45 3.14 9.78
C VAL A 240 -18.23 3.74 8.64
N GLN A 241 -17.71 3.64 7.42
CA GLN A 241 -18.37 4.13 6.22
C GLN A 241 -18.49 3.03 5.17
N SER A 242 -19.57 3.06 4.40
CA SER A 242 -19.78 2.18 3.26
C SER A 242 -20.28 2.95 2.05
N ILE A 243 -20.14 2.34 0.88
CA ILE A 243 -20.70 2.87 -0.37
C ILE A 243 -21.98 2.12 -0.70
N SER A 244 -23.06 2.87 -0.89
CA SER A 244 -24.31 2.37 -1.49
C SER A 244 -24.49 2.98 -2.87
N TYR A 245 -24.81 2.16 -3.87
CA TYR A 245 -25.13 2.60 -5.23
C TYR A 245 -26.65 2.76 -5.41
N SER A 246 -27.10 3.54 -6.40
CA SER A 246 -28.54 3.76 -6.61
C SER A 246 -29.31 2.50 -6.96
N SER A 247 -28.70 1.57 -7.71
CA SER A 247 -29.25 0.24 -7.94
C SER A 247 -28.15 -0.74 -8.38
N PRO A 248 -28.32 -2.06 -8.15
CA PRO A 248 -27.44 -3.09 -8.69
C PRO A 248 -27.34 -3.05 -10.22
N ALA A 249 -28.41 -2.70 -10.92
CA ALA A 249 -28.43 -2.62 -12.38
C ALA A 249 -27.53 -1.48 -12.91
N THR A 250 -27.58 -0.31 -12.26
CA THR A 250 -26.73 0.84 -12.64
C THR A 250 -25.25 0.54 -12.39
N LEU A 251 -24.92 -0.14 -11.28
CA LEU A 251 -23.56 -0.59 -11.02
C LEU A 251 -23.09 -1.57 -12.10
N ARG A 252 -23.91 -2.57 -12.44
CA ARG A 252 -23.60 -3.56 -13.49
C ARG A 252 -23.31 -2.91 -14.85
N LEU A 253 -24.09 -1.92 -15.26
CA LEU A 253 -23.83 -1.17 -16.50
C LEU A 253 -22.46 -0.46 -16.46
N THR A 254 -22.07 0.07 -15.31
CA THR A 254 -20.74 0.71 -15.15
C THR A 254 -19.61 -0.32 -15.21
N VAL A 255 -19.81 -1.47 -14.56
CA VAL A 255 -18.87 -2.61 -14.58
C VAL A 255 -18.68 -3.13 -16.01
N GLU A 256 -19.74 -3.26 -16.80
CA GLU A 256 -19.61 -3.68 -18.21
C GLU A 256 -18.85 -2.67 -19.06
N ARG A 257 -19.02 -1.35 -18.82
CA ARG A 257 -18.21 -0.32 -19.48
C ARG A 257 -16.73 -0.41 -19.08
N MET A 258 -16.46 -0.67 -17.80
CA MET A 258 -15.10 -0.89 -17.29
C MET A 258 -14.45 -2.11 -17.95
N LYS A 259 -15.17 -3.24 -18.08
CA LYS A 259 -14.71 -4.43 -18.82
C LYS A 259 -14.41 -4.10 -20.28
N ALA A 260 -15.32 -3.39 -20.96
CA ALA A 260 -15.12 -2.99 -22.36
C ALA A 260 -13.87 -2.11 -22.54
N ALA A 261 -13.64 -1.15 -21.64
CA ALA A 261 -12.44 -0.32 -21.67
C ALA A 261 -11.15 -1.13 -21.45
N LEU A 262 -11.12 -2.00 -20.44
CA LEU A 262 -9.96 -2.85 -20.13
C LEU A 262 -9.62 -3.79 -21.29
N ARG A 263 -10.63 -4.39 -21.95
CA ARG A 263 -10.42 -5.22 -23.15
C ARG A 263 -9.83 -4.45 -24.33
N ALA A 264 -10.09 -3.14 -24.42
CA ALA A 264 -9.48 -2.25 -25.40
C ALA A 264 -8.07 -1.76 -25.00
N GLY A 265 -7.50 -2.30 -23.92
CA GLY A 265 -6.17 -1.96 -23.42
C GLY A 265 -6.14 -0.74 -22.50
N ALA A 266 -7.30 -0.13 -22.20
CA ALA A 266 -7.39 0.98 -21.27
C ALA A 266 -6.94 0.59 -19.87
N PHE A 267 -6.71 1.61 -19.05
CA PHE A 267 -6.67 1.49 -17.60
C PHE A 267 -7.90 2.17 -17.00
N VAL A 268 -8.32 1.73 -15.83
CA VAL A 268 -9.41 2.35 -15.08
C VAL A 268 -8.89 2.79 -13.72
N LEU A 269 -8.87 4.09 -13.51
CA LEU A 269 -8.55 4.70 -12.23
C LEU A 269 -9.81 4.69 -11.35
N CYS A 270 -9.76 3.96 -10.25
CA CYS A 270 -10.84 3.84 -9.29
C CYS A 270 -10.53 4.66 -8.04
N GLY A 271 -11.37 5.65 -7.75
CA GLY A 271 -11.38 6.35 -6.48
C GLY A 271 -12.16 5.55 -5.44
N VAL A 272 -11.54 5.31 -4.29
CA VAL A 272 -12.04 4.39 -3.27
C VAL A 272 -12.14 5.01 -1.89
N LEU A 273 -12.96 4.38 -1.05
CA LEU A 273 -13.06 4.61 0.40
C LEU A 273 -12.55 3.36 1.13
N SER A 274 -11.74 3.51 2.18
CA SER A 274 -11.21 2.39 2.98
C SER A 274 -12.25 1.73 3.88
N GLY A 275 -13.38 2.42 4.10
CA GLY A 275 -14.49 1.99 4.95
C GLY A 275 -14.42 2.47 6.39
N LEU A 276 -13.48 3.37 6.70
CA LEU A 276 -13.38 4.07 7.98
C LEU A 276 -13.50 5.57 7.73
N ALA A 277 -14.24 6.25 8.60
CA ALA A 277 -14.24 7.71 8.64
C ALA A 277 -12.88 8.16 9.17
N GLN A 278 -11.93 8.36 8.24
CA GLN A 278 -10.69 9.05 8.51
C GLN A 278 -10.88 10.55 8.24
N ASP A 279 -10.17 11.39 8.99
CA ASP A 279 -10.29 12.86 8.93
C ASP A 279 -9.95 13.47 7.55
N MET A 280 -9.48 12.67 6.60
CA MET A 280 -8.93 13.09 5.30
C MET A 280 -9.90 12.92 4.11
N SER A 281 -10.98 12.14 4.23
CA SER A 281 -11.91 11.89 3.12
C SER A 281 -13.15 12.79 3.19
N THR A 282 -13.25 13.75 2.26
CA THR A 282 -14.46 14.57 2.06
C THR A 282 -15.16 14.13 0.79
N PHE A 283 -16.20 13.29 0.91
CA PHE A 283 -17.03 12.94 -0.25
C PHE A 283 -17.48 14.22 -0.98
N PRO A 284 -17.31 14.32 -2.31
CA PRO A 284 -17.05 13.24 -3.28
C PRO A 284 -15.58 12.99 -3.64
N ASN A 285 -14.62 13.48 -2.86
CA ASN A 285 -13.19 13.27 -3.09
C ASN A 285 -12.70 11.93 -2.50
N PRO A 286 -12.18 11.00 -3.33
CA PRO A 286 -11.60 9.74 -2.89
C PRO A 286 -10.52 9.90 -1.83
N GLU A 287 -10.52 8.99 -0.86
CA GLU A 287 -9.44 8.82 0.10
C GLU A 287 -8.19 8.30 -0.61
N HIS A 288 -8.39 7.40 -1.57
CA HIS A 288 -7.33 6.71 -2.26
C HIS A 288 -7.69 6.34 -3.70
N PHE A 289 -6.68 5.99 -4.50
CA PHE A 289 -6.86 5.64 -5.90
C PHE A 289 -6.15 4.35 -6.27
N LEU A 290 -6.88 3.45 -6.94
CA LEU A 290 -6.37 2.20 -7.49
C LEU A 290 -6.32 2.27 -9.02
N LEU A 291 -5.31 1.67 -9.62
CA LEU A 291 -5.18 1.55 -11.07
C LEU A 291 -5.56 0.13 -11.50
N VAL A 292 -6.76 -0.04 -12.03
CA VAL A 292 -7.20 -1.32 -12.60
C VAL A 292 -6.67 -1.46 -14.03
N PHE A 293 -6.14 -2.63 -14.36
CA PHE A 293 -5.48 -2.87 -15.65
C PHE A 293 -5.89 -4.16 -16.36
N ASP A 294 -6.60 -5.08 -15.71
CA ASP A 294 -7.24 -6.23 -16.37
C ASP A 294 -8.42 -6.75 -15.53
N HIS A 295 -9.14 -7.73 -16.06
CA HIS A 295 -10.25 -8.38 -15.38
C HIS A 295 -10.38 -9.86 -15.76
N ASP A 296 -11.01 -10.64 -14.90
CA ASP A 296 -11.42 -12.03 -15.12
C ASP A 296 -12.64 -12.37 -14.24
N THR A 297 -12.89 -13.65 -13.99
CA THR A 297 -13.90 -14.13 -13.05
C THR A 297 -13.27 -14.98 -11.96
N ILE A 298 -13.70 -14.79 -10.71
CA ILE A 298 -13.31 -15.62 -9.56
C ILE A 298 -14.59 -16.10 -8.87
N GLY A 299 -14.77 -17.42 -8.77
CA GLY A 299 -15.97 -17.99 -8.15
C GLY A 299 -17.27 -17.50 -8.81
N GLY A 300 -17.26 -17.28 -10.13
CA GLY A 300 -18.42 -16.80 -10.91
C GLY A 300 -18.71 -15.31 -10.81
N ARG A 301 -17.84 -14.51 -10.17
CA ARG A 301 -17.99 -13.05 -10.02
C ARG A 301 -16.97 -12.32 -10.85
N ASP A 302 -17.31 -11.14 -11.40
CA ASP A 302 -16.31 -10.31 -12.07
C ASP A 302 -15.25 -9.85 -11.05
N ALA A 303 -14.00 -10.04 -11.43
CA ALA A 303 -12.84 -9.64 -10.66
C ALA A 303 -11.94 -8.75 -11.50
N PHE A 304 -11.42 -7.69 -10.90
CA PHE A 304 -10.64 -6.66 -11.57
C PHE A 304 -9.30 -6.52 -10.86
N VAL A 305 -8.21 -6.91 -11.54
CA VAL A 305 -6.87 -6.79 -10.97
C VAL A 305 -6.40 -5.34 -11.05
N PHE A 306 -5.83 -4.88 -9.94
CA PHE A 306 -5.36 -3.50 -9.81
C PHE A 306 -3.97 -3.42 -9.21
N TRP A 307 -3.36 -2.27 -9.45
CA TRP A 307 -2.17 -1.78 -8.77
C TRP A 307 -2.54 -0.63 -7.83
N ASP A 308 -2.05 -0.71 -6.60
CA ASP A 308 -2.18 0.28 -5.55
C ASP A 308 -0.88 1.10 -5.46
N ALA A 309 -1.00 2.42 -5.61
CA ALA A 309 0.13 3.32 -5.50
C ALA A 309 0.74 3.32 -4.09
N ASP A 310 0.01 2.99 -3.03
CA ASP A 310 0.59 2.79 -1.69
C ASP A 310 1.18 1.38 -1.51
N ALA A 311 1.94 0.92 -2.50
CA ALA A 311 2.40 -0.47 -2.60
C ALA A 311 3.22 -0.95 -1.39
N VAL A 312 3.95 -0.09 -0.69
CA VAL A 312 4.79 -0.51 0.46
C VAL A 312 3.99 -0.63 1.74
N ARG A 313 2.85 0.07 1.82
CA ARG A 313 1.99 0.01 3.00
C ARG A 313 0.85 -0.96 2.75
N SER A 314 0.20 -0.96 1.59
CA SER A 314 -0.93 -1.85 1.31
C SER A 314 -0.54 -3.33 1.26
N ASN A 315 -0.72 -4.04 2.37
CA ASN A 315 -0.70 -5.50 2.42
C ASN A 315 -2.03 -6.06 1.93
N ILE A 316 -2.23 -5.96 0.62
CA ILE A 316 -3.32 -6.63 -0.06
C ILE A 316 -2.82 -8.04 -0.31
N LEU A 317 -2.84 -8.87 0.73
CA LEU A 317 -2.51 -10.28 0.57
C LEU A 317 -3.42 -10.86 -0.51
N ASP A 318 -2.81 -11.30 -1.61
CA ASP A 318 -3.46 -12.31 -2.41
C ASP A 318 -3.61 -13.57 -1.56
N SER A 319 -4.76 -14.20 -1.71
CA SER A 319 -5.19 -15.30 -0.87
C SER A 319 -4.24 -16.50 -0.95
N ARG A 320 -3.69 -16.88 0.22
CA ARG A 320 -2.96 -18.12 0.56
C ARG A 320 -1.55 -18.27 -0.05
N GLY A 321 -0.55 -18.37 0.84
CA GLY A 321 0.62 -19.23 0.57
C GLY A 321 1.92 -18.58 0.11
N GLY A 322 2.12 -17.27 0.29
CA GLY A 322 3.46 -16.68 0.28
C GLY A 322 4.17 -16.60 -1.09
N GLY A 323 3.48 -16.88 -2.20
CA GLY A 323 4.00 -16.80 -3.57
C GLY A 323 3.37 -15.69 -4.42
N GLY A 324 2.74 -14.71 -3.77
CA GLY A 324 1.81 -13.79 -4.42
C GLY A 324 2.39 -12.79 -5.41
N TRP A 325 1.50 -12.09 -6.14
CA TRP A 325 1.77 -10.94 -7.01
C TRP A 325 2.64 -9.85 -6.35
N GLY A 326 2.80 -9.90 -5.03
CA GLY A 326 3.61 -8.98 -4.25
C GLY A 326 2.80 -7.78 -3.80
N HIS A 327 3.43 -6.93 -2.99
CA HIS A 327 2.72 -5.77 -2.44
C HIS A 327 2.25 -4.81 -3.53
N GLY A 328 1.14 -4.12 -3.24
CA GLY A 328 0.51 -3.19 -4.14
C GLY A 328 -0.33 -3.81 -5.25
N PHE A 329 -0.56 -5.13 -5.27
CA PHE A 329 -1.48 -5.77 -6.23
C PHE A 329 -2.66 -6.41 -5.52
N GLY A 330 -3.84 -6.37 -6.14
CA GLY A 330 -5.05 -6.96 -5.58
C GLY A 330 -6.21 -7.04 -6.56
N CYS A 331 -7.38 -7.48 -6.09
CA CYS A 331 -8.59 -7.57 -6.89
C CYS A 331 -9.75 -6.78 -6.29
N LEU A 332 -10.47 -6.04 -7.14
CA LEU A 332 -11.82 -5.58 -6.85
C LEU A 332 -12.79 -6.65 -7.35
N ILE A 333 -13.75 -7.04 -6.53
CA ILE A 333 -14.81 -7.98 -6.82
C ILE A 333 -16.11 -7.20 -6.99
N HIS A 334 -16.80 -7.48 -8.09
CA HIS A 334 -18.18 -7.07 -8.29
C HIS A 334 -19.10 -8.18 -7.78
N ALA A 335 -19.84 -7.89 -6.71
CA ALA A 335 -20.83 -8.77 -6.12
C ALA A 335 -22.09 -7.95 -5.78
N ASP A 336 -23.18 -8.62 -5.38
CA ASP A 336 -24.52 -8.03 -5.27
C ASP A 336 -24.54 -6.67 -4.54
N GLY A 337 -24.61 -5.59 -5.34
CA GLY A 337 -24.68 -4.22 -4.86
C GLY A 337 -23.35 -3.58 -4.43
N HIS A 338 -22.19 -4.19 -4.69
CA HIS A 338 -20.90 -3.60 -4.39
C HIS A 338 -19.80 -3.88 -5.43
N LEU A 339 -18.87 -2.94 -5.53
CA LEU A 339 -17.57 -3.11 -6.18
C LEU A 339 -16.50 -2.73 -5.15
N SER A 340 -15.82 -3.73 -4.62
CA SER A 340 -14.86 -3.55 -3.53
C SER A 340 -13.83 -4.66 -3.49
N THR A 341 -12.83 -4.57 -2.63
CA THR A 341 -11.90 -5.70 -2.38
C THR A 341 -12.53 -6.86 -1.60
N ALA A 342 -13.76 -6.71 -1.10
CA ALA A 342 -14.48 -7.75 -0.37
C ALA A 342 -15.12 -8.76 -1.35
N PHE A 343 -15.04 -10.05 -1.02
CA PHE A 343 -15.62 -11.12 -1.83
C PHE A 343 -17.14 -11.24 -1.69
N SER A 344 -17.70 -10.71 -0.60
CA SER A 344 -19.13 -10.79 -0.28
C SER A 344 -19.56 -9.64 0.63
N THR A 345 -20.86 -9.45 0.77
CA THR A 345 -21.43 -8.47 1.72
C THR A 345 -21.07 -8.80 3.17
N ALA A 346 -20.98 -10.09 3.52
CA ALA A 346 -20.55 -10.51 4.86
C ALA A 346 -19.09 -10.14 5.12
N ASP A 347 -18.21 -10.37 4.13
CA ASP A 347 -16.80 -9.96 4.16
C ASP A 347 -16.67 -8.43 4.27
N LEU A 348 -17.50 -7.69 3.52
CA LEU A 348 -17.54 -6.23 3.60
C LEU A 348 -17.98 -5.73 4.98
N ALA A 349 -18.92 -6.42 5.64
CA ALA A 349 -19.46 -6.08 6.96
C ALA A 349 -18.56 -6.48 8.14
N ALA A 350 -17.61 -7.41 7.93
CA ALA A 350 -16.71 -7.92 8.97
C ALA A 350 -15.59 -6.93 9.35
N VAL A 351 -15.97 -5.73 9.83
CA VAL A 351 -15.01 -4.73 10.33
C VAL A 351 -14.56 -5.12 11.73
N ASP A 352 -13.29 -5.45 11.89
CA ASP A 352 -12.72 -5.50 13.24
C ASP A 352 -12.54 -4.06 13.74
N LEU A 353 -13.30 -3.64 14.75
CA LEU A 353 -13.23 -2.30 15.34
C LEU A 353 -12.41 -2.26 16.65
N SER A 354 -11.75 -3.36 17.00
CA SER A 354 -11.05 -3.50 18.29
C SER A 354 -9.85 -2.57 18.46
N SER A 355 -9.33 -1.99 17.38
CA SER A 355 -8.15 -1.12 17.42
C SER A 355 -8.23 -0.05 16.32
N ARG A 356 -8.36 1.22 16.72
CA ARG A 356 -8.39 2.36 15.77
C ARG A 356 -7.05 2.54 15.04
N ASP A 357 -5.94 2.21 15.68
CA ASP A 357 -4.59 2.42 15.13
C ASP A 357 -4.19 1.36 14.09
N THR A 358 -4.92 0.26 14.00
CA THR A 358 -4.63 -0.85 13.08
C THR A 358 -5.73 -1.08 12.03
N ASN A 359 -6.75 -0.23 12.04
CA ASN A 359 -7.88 -0.29 11.12
C ASN A 359 -7.59 0.57 9.90
N GLY A 360 -7.44 -0.07 8.74
CA GLY A 360 -6.90 0.59 7.55
C GLY A 360 -5.38 0.71 7.56
N ASP A 361 -4.68 0.17 8.59
CA ASP A 361 -3.23 -0.02 8.54
C ASP A 361 -2.92 -1.30 7.75
N HIS A 362 -2.82 -1.13 6.44
CA HIS A 362 -1.68 -1.49 5.61
C HIS A 362 -0.78 -2.66 6.08
N LEU A 363 -0.23 -2.68 7.30
CA LEU A 363 0.83 -3.62 7.68
C LEU A 363 0.40 -4.88 8.48
N ILE A 364 -0.87 -5.05 8.86
CA ILE A 364 -1.26 -6.08 9.85
C ILE A 364 -2.12 -7.21 9.26
N LEU A 365 -1.56 -8.43 9.28
CA LEU A 365 -2.27 -9.66 8.90
C LEU A 365 -3.28 -10.12 9.96
N PRO A 366 -4.43 -10.73 9.58
CA PRO A 366 -4.93 -11.03 8.23
C PRO A 366 -5.86 -9.94 7.65
N ARG A 367 -5.73 -8.67 8.07
CA ARG A 367 -6.74 -7.64 7.82
C ARG A 367 -6.54 -6.98 6.43
N ARG A 368 -7.41 -7.28 5.46
CA ARG A 368 -7.38 -6.69 4.11
C ARG A 368 -7.99 -5.27 4.10
N HIS A 369 -7.45 -4.37 3.28
CA HIS A 369 -8.14 -3.12 2.96
C HIS A 369 -9.50 -3.41 2.35
N ARG A 370 -10.53 -2.64 2.74
CA ARG A 370 -11.90 -2.73 2.20
C ARG A 370 -12.18 -1.55 1.28
N TYR A 371 -11.35 -1.42 0.24
CA TYR A 371 -11.54 -0.39 -0.75
C TYR A 371 -12.89 -0.57 -1.43
N GLN A 372 -13.77 0.41 -1.28
CA GLN A 372 -15.08 0.48 -1.90
C GLN A 372 -15.03 1.57 -2.97
N VAL A 373 -15.26 1.18 -4.23
CA VAL A 373 -15.19 2.12 -5.35
C VAL A 373 -16.38 3.07 -5.30
N TYR A 374 -16.17 4.34 -5.61
CA TYR A 374 -17.27 5.27 -5.80
C TYR A 374 -16.99 6.34 -6.86
N GLN A 375 -15.76 6.42 -7.36
CA GLN A 375 -15.40 7.23 -8.50
C GLN A 375 -14.61 6.38 -9.51
N MET A 376 -14.81 6.62 -10.81
CA MET A 376 -14.04 5.96 -11.87
C MET A 376 -13.62 6.96 -12.93
N ARG A 377 -12.54 6.64 -13.64
CA ARG A 377 -12.12 7.32 -14.86
C ARG A 377 -11.31 6.35 -15.71
N THR A 378 -11.48 6.34 -17.03
CA THR A 378 -10.56 5.63 -17.91
C THR A 378 -9.30 6.44 -18.22
N LEU A 379 -8.19 5.77 -18.52
CA LEU A 379 -6.93 6.35 -18.97
C LEU A 379 -6.33 5.48 -20.08
N PRO A 380 -5.62 6.03 -21.09
CA PRO A 380 -5.43 7.47 -21.34
C PRO A 380 -6.70 8.12 -21.93
N GLN A 381 -6.94 9.39 -21.65
CA GLN A 381 -8.02 10.19 -22.25
C GLN A 381 -7.48 11.21 -23.23
#